data_AF-A0A496YTY4-F1
#
_entry.id   AF-A0A496YTY4-F1
#
_cell.length_a   1.000
_cell.length_b   1.000
_cell.length_c   1.000
_cell.angle_alpha   90.00
_cell.angle_beta   90.00
_cell.angle_gamma   90.00
#
_symmetry.space_group_name_H-M   'P 1'
#
loop_
_entity.id
_entity.type
_entity.pdbx_description
1 polymer ?
#
loop_
_entity_poly.entity_id
_entity_poly.type
_entity_poly.pdbx_seq_one_letter_code
_entity_poly.pdbx_strand_id
1 'polypeptide(L)'
;LLILGFIVVHLLKFRFVDKTGTNDFVILSHTFSHWGWVLFYIVGVIIVAVHISHGLWSGFQTLGLNHPKYMPFIRRFGTVLSFVIGAGFASIPVVIIFTR
;
A
#
# COMPACT_ATOMS: atom_id res chain seq x y z
N LEU A 1 -4.35 12.60 5.15
CA LEU A 1 -3.08 13.37 5.14
C LEU A 1 -1.85 12.47 5.07
N LEU A 2 -1.69 11.49 5.97
CA LEU A 2 -0.54 10.56 5.93
C LEU A 2 -0.39 9.82 4.58
N ILE A 3 -1.50 9.29 4.05
CA ILE A 3 -1.51 8.62 2.74
C ILE A 3 -1.13 9.57 1.61
N LEU A 4 -1.59 10.82 1.67
CA LEU A 4 -1.21 11.82 0.66
C LEU A 4 0.30 12.06 0.67
N GLY A 5 0.90 12.24 1.86
CA GLY A 5 2.36 12.36 2.00
C GLY A 5 3.09 11.13 1.46
N PHE A 6 2.62 9.92 1.81
CA PHE A 6 3.17 8.67 1.28
C PHE A 6 3.07 8.59 -0.25
N ILE A 7 1.92 8.93 -0.83
CA ILE A 7 1.69 8.91 -2.28
C ILE A 7 2.60 9.89 -2.99
N VAL A 8 2.76 11.12 -2.48
CA VAL A 8 3.67 12.11 -3.07
C VAL A 8 5.10 11.55 -3.12
N VAL A 9 5.62 11.04 -2.00
CA VAL A 9 6.97 10.45 -1.95
C VAL A 9 7.07 9.23 -2.88
N HIS A 10 6.07 8.35 -2.87
CA HIS A 10 6.01 7.17 -3.73
C HIS A 10 6.06 7.53 -5.23
N LEU A 11 5.25 8.50 -5.65
CA LEU A 11 5.20 8.93 -7.04
C LEU A 11 6.49 9.62 -7.48
N LEU A 12 7.04 10.51 -6.65
CA LEU A 12 8.33 11.14 -6.94
C LEU A 12 9.46 10.11 -7.07
N LYS A 13 9.46 9.09 -6.21
CA LYS A 13 10.53 8.08 -6.16
C LYS A 13 10.46 7.04 -7.28
N PHE A 14 9.27 6.58 -7.65
CA PHE A 14 9.09 5.44 -8.57
C PHE A 14 8.45 5.80 -9.91
N ARG A 15 7.58 6.82 -9.94
CA ARG A 15 6.86 7.20 -11.16
C ARG A 15 7.55 8.32 -11.93
N PHE A 16 7.96 9.38 -11.25
CA PHE A 16 8.47 10.61 -11.85
C PHE A 16 10.00 10.77 -11.80
N VAL A 17 10.71 9.79 -11.25
CA VAL A 17 12.16 9.70 -11.35
C VAL A 17 12.59 9.56 -12.81
N ASP A 18 13.73 10.15 -13.18
CA ASP A 18 14.31 9.94 -14.51
C ASP A 18 14.71 8.48 -14.70
N LYS A 19 14.38 7.93 -15.87
CA LYS A 19 14.61 6.53 -16.24
C LYS A 19 15.56 6.40 -17.43
N THR A 20 16.16 7.50 -17.87
CA THR A 20 17.15 7.48 -18.95
C THR A 20 18.32 6.56 -18.57
N GLY A 21 18.53 5.49 -19.34
CA GLY A 21 19.62 4.54 -19.10
C GLY A 21 19.39 3.56 -17.94
N THR A 22 18.19 3.49 -17.37
CA THR A 22 17.84 2.53 -16.31
C THR A 22 16.42 2.00 -16.50
N ASN A 23 15.97 1.11 -15.62
CA ASN A 23 14.61 0.57 -15.63
C ASN A 23 14.02 0.52 -14.20
N ASP A 24 12.71 0.29 -14.13
CA ASP A 24 11.97 0.29 -12.88
C ASP A 24 12.49 -0.74 -11.88
N PHE A 25 12.91 -1.91 -12.36
CA PHE A 25 13.45 -2.97 -11.51
C PHE A 25 14.76 -2.53 -10.83
N VAL A 26 15.67 -1.89 -11.55
CA VAL A 26 16.93 -1.39 -10.99
C VAL A 26 16.68 -0.30 -9.95
N ILE A 27 15.80 0.67 -10.25
CA ILE A 27 15.44 1.75 -9.32
C ILE A 27 14.81 1.18 -8.05
N LEU A 28 13.88 0.23 -8.21
CA LEU A 28 13.17 -0.42 -7.12
C LEU A 28 14.12 -1.26 -6.25
N SER A 29 14.96 -2.07 -6.87
CA SER A 29 15.95 -2.91 -6.18
C SER A 29 16.97 -2.07 -5.41
N HIS A 30 17.49 -1.01 -6.03
CA HIS A 30 18.40 -0.08 -5.37
C HIS A 30 17.72 0.65 -4.20
N THR A 31 16.48 1.11 -4.38
CA THR A 31 15.74 1.82 -3.32
C THR A 31 15.49 0.92 -2.11
N PHE A 32 15.02 -0.30 -2.34
CA PHE A 32 14.77 -1.27 -1.27
C PHE A 32 16.02 -2.00 -0.80
N SER A 33 17.19 -1.68 -1.36
CA SER A 33 18.50 -2.00 -0.80
C SER A 33 18.94 -1.03 0.30
N HIS A 34 18.03 -0.28 0.90
CA HIS A 34 18.30 0.54 2.07
C HIS A 34 17.20 0.35 3.11
N TRP A 35 17.60 -0.01 4.34
CA TRP A 35 16.66 -0.29 5.44
C TRP A 35 15.71 0.88 5.74
N GLY A 36 16.17 2.12 5.63
CA GLY A 36 15.31 3.30 5.85
C GLY A 36 14.13 3.36 4.87
N TRP A 37 14.36 3.05 3.60
CA TRP A 37 13.30 3.00 2.59
C TRP A 37 12.34 1.83 2.81
N VAL A 38 12.86 0.67 3.24
CA VAL A 38 12.03 -0.49 3.59
C VAL A 38 11.08 -0.17 4.74
N LEU A 39 11.60 0.40 5.84
CA LEU A 39 10.78 0.78 7.00
C LEU A 39 9.73 1.82 6.63
N PHE A 40 10.12 2.88 5.91
CA PHE A 40 9.19 3.89 5.41
C PHE A 40 8.06 3.27 4.58
N TYR A 41 8.41 2.36 3.67
CA TYR A 41 7.44 1.73 2.77
C TYR A 41 6.49 0.78 3.50
N ILE A 42 7.01 -0.04 4.42
CA ILE A 42 6.18 -0.95 5.23
C ILE A 42 5.16 -0.15 6.07
N VAL A 43 5.61 0.94 6.72
CA VAL A 43 4.72 1.82 7.48
C VAL A 43 3.65 2.44 6.56
N GLY A 44 4.05 2.94 5.38
CA GLY A 44 3.13 3.48 4.38
C GLY A 44 2.08 2.46 3.93
N VAL A 45 2.49 1.22 3.64
CA VAL A 45 1.60 0.13 3.24
C VAL A 45 0.64 -0.26 4.36
N ILE A 46 1.07 -0.27 5.62
CA ILE A 46 0.17 -0.51 6.76
C ILE A 46 -0.90 0.58 6.85
N ILE A 47 -0.52 1.86 6.71
CA ILE A 47 -1.46 2.98 6.71
C ILE A 47 -2.47 2.84 5.57
N VAL A 48 -2.01 2.47 4.37
CA VAL A 48 -2.87 2.24 3.20
C VAL A 48 -3.80 1.04 3.43
N ALA A 49 -3.32 -0.06 4.01
CA ALA A 49 -4.15 -1.23 4.32
C ALA A 49 -5.27 -0.86 5.29
N VAL A 50 -4.96 -0.14 6.38
CA VAL A 50 -5.97 0.39 7.31
C VAL A 50 -7.00 1.24 6.56
N HIS A 51 -6.56 2.14 5.68
CA HIS A 51 -7.45 2.97 4.89
C HIS A 51 -8.32 2.19 3.90
N ILE A 52 -7.80 1.15 3.25
CA ILE A 52 -8.59 0.29 2.36
C ILE A 52 -9.65 -0.46 3.18
N SER A 53 -9.27 -1.03 4.33
CA SER A 53 -10.20 -1.73 5.22
C SER A 53 -11.36 -0.82 5.62
N HIS A 54 -11.06 0.40 6.07
CA HIS A 54 -12.08 1.38 6.46
C HIS A 54 -12.87 1.93 5.29
N GLY A 55 -12.16 2.40 4.26
CA GLY A 55 -12.70 3.07 3.09
C GLY A 55 -13.70 2.22 2.31
N LEU A 56 -13.45 0.90 2.25
CA LEU A 56 -14.35 -0.02 1.58
C LEU A 56 -15.73 0.00 2.23
N TRP A 57 -15.85 -0.36 3.51
CA TRP A 57 -17.17 -0.42 4.15
C TRP A 57 -17.80 0.96 4.33
N SER A 58 -17.02 2.02 4.56
CA SER A 58 -17.58 3.38 4.65
C SER A 58 -18.14 3.84 3.32
N GLY A 59 -17.53 3.45 2.20
CA GLY A 59 -18.03 3.74 0.86
C GLY A 59 -19.43 3.16 0.62
N PHE A 60 -19.67 1.90 1.03
CA PHE A 60 -21.01 1.31 0.97
C PHE A 60 -22.02 2.07 1.83
N GLN A 61 -21.61 2.62 2.97
CA GLN A 61 -22.50 3.44 3.80
C GLN A 61 -22.85 4.77 3.13
N THR A 62 -21.88 5.46 2.54
CA THR A 62 -22.10 6.72 1.81
C THR A 62 -23.02 6.53 0.61
N LEU A 63 -22.95 5.37 -0.05
CA LEU A 63 -23.82 5.01 -1.18
C LEU A 63 -25.24 4.57 -0.74
N GLY A 64 -25.56 4.58 0.55
CA GLY A 64 -26.86 4.16 1.07
C GLY A 64 -27.03 2.64 1.21
N LEU A 65 -26.01 1.85 0.92
CA LEU A 65 -25.99 0.39 1.07
C LEU A 65 -25.64 -0.01 2.52
N ASN A 66 -26.26 0.63 3.52
CA ASN A 66 -25.99 0.34 4.93
C ASN A 66 -27.09 -0.55 5.53
N HIS A 67 -26.89 -1.87 5.50
CA HIS A 67 -27.90 -2.82 6.00
C HIS A 67 -27.31 -3.89 6.93
N PRO A 68 -28.00 -4.24 8.05
CA PRO A 68 -27.50 -5.21 9.04
C PRO A 68 -27.18 -6.60 8.47
N LYS A 69 -27.91 -7.03 7.43
CA LYS A 69 -27.74 -8.37 6.81
C LYS A 69 -26.36 -8.58 6.16
N TYR A 70 -25.85 -7.59 5.43
CA TYR A 70 -24.65 -7.77 4.60
C TYR A 70 -23.47 -6.88 5.03
N MET A 71 -23.70 -5.84 5.82
CA MET A 71 -22.63 -4.98 6.33
C MET A 71 -21.56 -5.73 7.17
N PRO A 72 -21.90 -6.73 8.00
CA PRO A 72 -20.89 -7.54 8.69
C PRO A 72 -19.96 -8.28 7.73
N PHE A 73 -20.50 -8.80 6.62
CA PHE A 73 -19.71 -9.45 5.58
C PHE A 73 -18.79 -8.45 4.89
N ILE A 74 -19.30 -7.28 4.49
CA ILE A 74 -18.50 -6.23 3.82
C ILE A 74 -17.32 -5.79 4.70
N ARG A 75 -17.53 -5.61 6.01
CA ARG A 75 -16.46 -5.24 6.96
C ARG A 75 -15.38 -6.32 7.06
N ARG A 76 -15.78 -7.59 7.16
CA ARG A 76 -14.83 -8.72 7.22
C ARG A 76 -14.07 -8.87 5.91
N PHE A 77 -14.78 -8.75 4.78
CA PHE A 77 -14.18 -8.79 3.46
C PHE A 77 -13.17 -7.64 3.27
N GLY A 78 -13.51 -6.41 3.65
CA GLY A 78 -12.58 -5.27 3.61
C GLY A 78 -11.34 -5.49 4.44
N THR A 79 -11.49 -6.10 5.62
CA THR A 79 -10.35 -6.45 6.48
C THR A 79 -9.44 -7.49 5.80
N VAL A 80 -10.00 -8.58 5.29
CA VAL A 80 -9.22 -9.63 4.60
C VAL A 80 -8.53 -9.09 3.35
N LEU A 81 -9.26 -8.34 2.52
CA LEU A 81 -8.73 -7.72 1.31
C LEU A 81 -7.56 -6.79 1.64
N SER A 82 -7.71 -5.95 2.68
CA SER A 82 -6.65 -5.05 3.11
C SER A 82 -5.40 -5.77 3.59
N PHE A 83 -5.55 -6.91 4.28
CA PHE A 83 -4.43 -7.71 4.73
C PHE A 83 -3.70 -8.37 3.55
N VAL A 84 -4.43 -8.93 2.58
CA VAL A 84 -3.84 -9.53 1.38
C VAL A 84 -3.07 -8.49 0.57
N ILE A 85 -3.67 -7.32 0.32
CA ILE A 85 -3.02 -6.22 -0.41
C ILE A 85 -1.80 -5.72 0.38
N GLY A 86 -1.97 -5.47 1.69
CA GLY A 86 -0.90 -4.98 2.55
C GLY A 86 0.29 -5.94 2.61
N ALA A 87 0.04 -7.23 2.83
CA ALA A 87 1.07 -8.26 2.85
C ALA A 87 1.76 -8.41 1.48
N GLY A 88 0.98 -8.39 0.38
CA GLY A 88 1.51 -8.42 -0.98
C GLY A 88 2.50 -7.28 -1.23
N PHE A 89 2.09 -6.04 -1.00
CA PHE A 89 2.97 -4.88 -1.23
C PHE A 89 4.13 -4.79 -0.22
N ALA A 90 3.93 -5.20 1.04
CA ALA A 90 5.01 -5.23 2.04
C ALA A 90 6.05 -6.32 1.74
N SER A 91 5.67 -7.41 1.07
CA SER A 91 6.60 -8.48 0.71
C SER A 91 7.69 -8.03 -0.27
N ILE A 92 7.39 -7.09 -1.17
CA ILE A 92 8.34 -6.59 -2.19
C ILE A 92 9.63 -6.04 -1.56
N PRO A 93 9.59 -5.01 -0.69
CA PRO A 93 10.80 -4.48 -0.06
C PRO A 93 11.47 -5.50 0.88
N VAL A 94 10.69 -6.38 1.52
CA VAL A 94 11.20 -7.42 2.41
C VAL A 94 12.01 -8.46 1.63
N VAL A 95 11.52 -8.93 0.49
CA VAL A 95 12.27 -9.89 -0.33
C VAL A 95 13.58 -9.25 -0.79
N ILE A 96 13.52 -8.03 -1.34
CA ILE A 96 14.71 -7.36 -1.88
C ILE A 96 15.76 -7.12 -0.80
N ILE A 97 15.39 -6.64 0.39
CA ILE A 97 16.38 -6.33 1.44
C ILE A 97 17.12 -7.58 1.93
N PHE A 98 16.54 -8.77 1.77
CA PHE A 98 17.12 -10.06 2.15
C PHE A 98 17.77 -10.83 0.99
N THR A 99 17.47 -10.50 -0.28
CA THR A 99 18.04 -11.18 -1.47
C THR A 99 19.00 -10.33 -2.29
N ARG A 100 19.19 -9.06 -1.93
CA ARG A 100 20.15 -8.13 -2.56
C ARG A 100 21.61 -8.51 -2.28
#